data_AF-A0A5C7AMU9-F1
#
_entry.id   AF-A0A5C7AMU9-F1
#
_cell.length_a   1.000
_cell.length_b   1.000
_cell.length_c   1.000
_cell.angle_alpha   90.00
_cell.angle_beta   90.00
_cell.angle_gamma   90.00
#
_symmetry.space_group_name_H-M   'P 1'
#
loop_
_entity.id
_entity.type
_entity.pdbx_description
1 polymer ?
#
loop_
_entity_poly.entity_id
_entity_poly.type
_entity_poly.pdbx_seq_one_letter_code
_entity_poly.pdbx_strand_id
1 'polypeptide(L)'
;MLQKRYYGFLKTPVLWQSKSIFNLQQFEIETQFSKIDVEIDETLRLGKYIERFVSFELLQQPDISIIAENIQIQKDKITLGELDCLLLKNQQPIHLEIIYKFYLYDASVGNTEIDHFIGPNRKDALVEKLLKLKKKQLPLLYSETCKNYLKNLSLNVNTISQYVYFKAQLFLPYSNQNIQLKTLNNNCIAGYYINKEDLENLSNCKFYIPTKKDWLITPHPNVNWKNHTTIKTITENYFNTKFSTLCWVKFKNGSIKKMFLVWW
;
A
#
# COMPACT_ATOMS: atom_id res chain seq x y z
N MET A 1 -16.39 -9.37 6.20
CA MET A 1 -14.93 -9.12 6.21
C MET A 1 -14.52 -8.13 5.12
N LEU A 2 -14.89 -8.39 3.86
CA LEU A 2 -14.65 -7.53 2.69
C LEU A 2 -14.92 -6.03 2.93
N GLN A 3 -16.12 -5.67 3.42
CA GLN A 3 -16.47 -4.27 3.73
C GLN A 3 -15.47 -3.58 4.66
N LYS A 4 -14.98 -4.28 5.70
CA LYS A 4 -14.00 -3.70 6.64
C LYS A 4 -12.65 -3.44 5.97
N ARG A 5 -12.25 -4.33 5.05
CA ARG A 5 -11.01 -4.17 4.25
C ARG A 5 -11.15 -3.00 3.27
N TYR A 6 -12.28 -2.90 2.60
CA TYR A 6 -12.56 -1.78 1.69
C TYR A 6 -12.57 -0.44 2.44
N TYR A 7 -13.25 -0.35 3.58
CA TYR A 7 -13.18 0.84 4.44
C TYR A 7 -11.77 1.15 4.94
N GLY A 8 -10.98 0.13 5.27
CA GLY A 8 -9.56 0.29 5.59
C GLY A 8 -8.77 0.88 4.43
N PHE A 9 -9.01 0.41 3.20
CA PHE A 9 -8.42 0.96 1.98
C PHE A 9 -8.82 2.42 1.74
N LEU A 10 -10.12 2.76 1.81
CA LEU A 10 -10.60 4.13 1.61
C LEU A 10 -10.01 5.09 2.64
N LYS A 11 -9.94 4.69 3.92
CA LYS A 11 -9.34 5.48 4.99
C LYS A 11 -7.82 5.61 4.92
N THR A 12 -7.15 4.81 4.11
CA THR A 12 -5.70 4.95 3.95
C THR A 12 -5.44 6.20 3.13
N PRO A 13 -4.65 7.18 3.60
CA PRO A 13 -4.39 8.36 2.80
C PRO A 13 -3.38 8.09 1.69
N VAL A 14 -3.36 8.99 0.71
CA VAL A 14 -2.31 9.05 -0.31
C VAL A 14 -0.97 9.44 0.32
N LEU A 15 0.12 8.89 -0.20
CA LEU A 15 1.45 8.98 0.40
C LEU A 15 2.00 10.41 0.42
N TRP A 16 1.60 11.27 -0.52
CA TRP A 16 1.94 12.69 -0.52
C TRP A 16 0.79 13.54 -1.05
N GLN A 17 0.75 14.80 -0.62
CA GLN A 17 -0.25 15.80 -1.03
C GLN A 17 0.34 16.92 -1.88
N SER A 18 1.67 17.04 -1.93
CA SER A 18 2.35 17.97 -2.83
C SER A 18 2.05 17.60 -4.29
N LYS A 19 2.13 18.58 -5.21
CA LYS A 19 1.88 18.35 -6.64
C LYS A 19 2.63 17.14 -7.23
N SER A 20 3.89 16.93 -6.83
CA SER A 20 4.65 15.76 -7.27
C SER A 20 5.84 15.44 -6.36
N ILE A 21 6.16 14.15 -6.25
CA ILE A 21 7.42 13.64 -5.70
C ILE A 21 8.13 12.87 -6.81
N PHE A 22 9.43 13.09 -7.01
CA PHE A 22 10.21 12.41 -8.07
C PHE A 22 9.66 12.60 -9.50
N ASN A 23 8.92 13.67 -9.76
CA ASN A 23 8.13 13.91 -10.99
C ASN A 23 6.97 12.92 -11.18
N LEU A 24 6.53 12.25 -10.11
CA LEU A 24 5.33 11.42 -10.10
C LEU A 24 4.17 12.26 -9.58
N GLN A 25 3.10 12.32 -10.36
CA GLN A 25 1.88 13.04 -10.01
C GLN A 25 0.90 12.11 -9.30
N GLN A 26 0.39 12.55 -8.16
CA GLN A 26 -0.60 11.79 -7.41
C GLN A 26 -1.96 11.87 -8.14
N PHE A 27 -2.65 10.75 -8.26
CA PHE A 27 -4.02 10.74 -8.74
C PHE A 27 -4.97 11.25 -7.65
N GLU A 28 -5.80 12.23 -8.00
CA GLU A 28 -6.78 12.84 -7.11
C GLU A 28 -8.19 12.36 -7.45
N ILE A 29 -8.89 11.90 -6.42
CA ILE A 29 -10.26 11.41 -6.48
C ILE A 29 -10.93 11.68 -5.14
N GLU A 30 -12.20 12.08 -5.18
CA GLU A 30 -13.00 12.25 -3.97
C GLU A 30 -13.43 10.88 -3.44
N THR A 31 -12.91 10.50 -2.28
CA THR A 31 -13.24 9.22 -1.65
C THR A 31 -14.68 9.23 -1.16
N GLN A 32 -15.52 8.38 -1.75
CA GLN A 32 -16.89 8.16 -1.32
C GLN A 32 -16.98 6.86 -0.50
N PHE A 33 -17.57 6.95 0.69
CA PHE A 33 -17.81 5.77 1.53
C PHE A 33 -19.08 5.06 1.08
N SER A 34 -18.92 4.01 0.29
CA SER A 34 -20.02 3.17 -0.19
C SER A 34 -19.92 1.73 0.35
N LYS A 35 -21.05 1.03 0.34
CA LYS A 35 -21.08 -0.41 0.56
C LYS A 35 -20.42 -1.07 -0.65
N ILE A 36 -19.40 -1.90 -0.41
CA ILE A 36 -18.78 -2.66 -1.49
C ILE A 36 -19.71 -3.82 -1.87
N ASP A 37 -20.03 -3.91 -3.16
CA ASP A 37 -20.94 -4.91 -3.71
C ASP A 37 -20.33 -5.57 -4.94
N VAL A 38 -19.13 -6.10 -4.77
CA VAL A 38 -18.42 -6.88 -5.78
C VAL A 38 -17.86 -8.14 -5.15
N GLU A 39 -17.87 -9.24 -5.91
CA GLU A 39 -17.15 -10.44 -5.53
C GLU A 39 -15.66 -10.28 -5.83
N ILE A 40 -14.81 -10.59 -4.85
CA ILE A 40 -13.36 -10.54 -5.01
C ILE A 40 -12.78 -11.89 -4.62
N ASP A 41 -11.98 -12.47 -5.52
CA ASP A 41 -11.25 -13.70 -5.27
C ASP A 41 -10.30 -13.54 -4.06
N GLU A 42 -10.61 -14.30 -3.00
CA GLU A 42 -9.86 -14.32 -1.76
C GLU A 42 -8.50 -15.01 -1.87
N THR A 43 -8.16 -15.64 -3.00
CA THR A 43 -6.82 -16.18 -3.27
C THR A 43 -5.86 -15.12 -3.81
N LEU A 44 -6.37 -13.98 -4.30
CA LEU A 44 -5.55 -12.90 -4.84
C LEU A 44 -4.51 -12.41 -3.83
N ARG A 45 -3.32 -12.11 -4.33
CA ARG A 45 -2.31 -11.37 -3.56
C ARG A 45 -2.81 -9.96 -3.27
N LEU A 46 -2.33 -9.37 -2.18
CA LEU A 46 -2.82 -8.07 -1.70
C LEU A 46 -2.78 -6.97 -2.78
N GLY A 47 -1.75 -6.91 -3.64
CA GLY A 47 -1.70 -5.92 -4.73
C GLY A 47 -2.91 -5.99 -5.66
N LYS A 48 -3.15 -7.17 -6.25
CA LYS A 48 -4.32 -7.43 -7.11
C LYS A 48 -5.65 -7.24 -6.37
N TYR A 49 -5.68 -7.58 -5.08
CA TYR A 49 -6.86 -7.33 -4.25
C TYR A 49 -7.17 -5.84 -4.08
N ILE A 50 -6.14 -4.99 -3.95
CA ILE A 50 -6.29 -3.53 -3.89
C ILE A 50 -6.72 -2.97 -5.25
N GLU A 51 -6.20 -3.47 -6.36
CA GLU A 51 -6.62 -3.02 -7.69
C GLU A 51 -8.14 -3.20 -7.89
N ARG A 52 -8.73 -4.28 -7.36
CA ARG A 52 -10.20 -4.45 -7.38
C ARG A 52 -10.94 -3.41 -6.51
N PHE A 53 -10.36 -2.98 -5.38
CA PHE A 53 -10.92 -1.88 -4.59
C PHE A 53 -10.81 -0.53 -5.30
N VAL A 54 -9.70 -0.27 -5.98
CA VAL A 54 -9.54 0.94 -6.79
C VAL A 54 -10.53 0.93 -7.95
N SER A 55 -10.64 -0.18 -8.68
CA SER A 55 -11.64 -0.37 -9.74
C SER A 55 -13.05 -0.01 -9.26
N PHE A 56 -13.45 -0.56 -8.12
CA PHE A 56 -14.74 -0.27 -7.52
C PHE A 56 -14.89 1.21 -7.09
N GLU A 57 -13.86 1.84 -6.50
CA GLU A 57 -13.85 3.28 -6.15
C GLU A 57 -13.96 4.18 -7.38
N LEU A 58 -13.25 3.85 -8.47
CA LEU A 58 -13.28 4.58 -9.73
C LEU A 58 -14.67 4.54 -10.39
N LEU A 59 -15.33 3.37 -10.37
CA LEU A 59 -16.68 3.20 -10.94
C LEU A 59 -17.77 3.98 -10.21
N GLN A 60 -17.50 4.50 -9.00
CA GLN A 60 -18.44 5.39 -8.30
C GLN A 60 -18.36 6.84 -8.77
N GLN A 61 -17.33 7.21 -9.53
CA GLN A 61 -17.15 8.59 -9.96
C GLN A 61 -17.89 8.85 -11.28
N PRO A 62 -18.76 9.88 -11.34
CA PRO A 62 -19.53 10.15 -12.55
C PRO A 62 -18.67 10.67 -13.71
N ASP A 63 -17.50 11.23 -13.43
CA ASP A 63 -16.57 11.77 -14.42
C ASP A 63 -15.50 10.78 -14.89
N ILE A 64 -15.52 9.54 -14.35
CA ILE A 64 -14.52 8.50 -14.66
C ILE A 64 -15.16 7.33 -15.41
N SER A 65 -14.49 6.87 -16.47
CA SER A 65 -14.81 5.60 -17.12
C SER A 65 -13.53 4.77 -17.29
N ILE A 66 -13.54 3.53 -16.82
CA ILE A 66 -12.42 2.60 -17.00
C ILE A 66 -12.43 2.07 -18.43
N ILE A 67 -11.29 2.15 -19.13
CA ILE A 67 -11.12 1.64 -20.50
C ILE A 67 -10.60 0.21 -20.46
N ALA A 68 -9.55 -0.01 -19.66
CA ALA A 68 -8.90 -1.31 -19.54
C ALA A 68 -8.12 -1.39 -18.23
N GLU A 69 -7.99 -2.60 -17.68
CA GLU A 69 -7.25 -2.86 -16.46
C GLU A 69 -6.31 -4.05 -16.68
N ASN A 70 -5.22 -4.11 -15.91
CA ASN A 70 -4.31 -5.25 -15.88
C ASN A 70 -3.75 -5.65 -17.25
N ILE A 71 -3.38 -4.66 -18.06
CA ILE A 71 -2.95 -4.85 -19.44
C ILE A 71 -1.52 -5.36 -19.45
N GLN A 72 -1.32 -6.64 -19.77
CA GLN A 72 0.01 -7.21 -19.92
C GLN A 72 0.64 -6.77 -21.24
N ILE A 73 1.79 -6.11 -21.15
CA ILE A 73 2.57 -5.70 -22.33
C ILE A 73 3.57 -6.79 -22.63
N GLN A 74 3.30 -7.59 -23.66
CA GLN A 74 4.12 -8.71 -24.07
C GLN A 74 4.77 -8.47 -25.43
N LYS A 75 6.05 -8.84 -25.55
CA LYS A 75 6.77 -8.92 -26.82
C LYS A 75 7.17 -10.38 -27.02
N ASP A 76 6.64 -11.01 -28.04
CA ASP A 76 6.76 -12.46 -28.28
C ASP A 76 6.28 -13.26 -27.05
N LYS A 77 7.15 -14.05 -26.43
CA LYS A 77 6.85 -14.83 -25.20
C LYS A 77 7.31 -14.12 -23.91
N ILE A 78 7.78 -12.87 -23.99
CA ILE A 78 8.37 -12.15 -22.87
C ILE A 78 7.42 -11.04 -22.41
N THR A 79 7.03 -11.07 -21.13
CA THR A 79 6.29 -9.97 -20.50
C THR A 79 7.26 -8.83 -20.18
N LEU A 80 7.08 -7.68 -20.82
CA LEU A 80 7.86 -6.47 -20.59
C LEU A 80 7.38 -5.72 -19.34
N GLY A 81 6.09 -5.82 -19.03
CA GLY A 81 5.46 -5.25 -17.86
C GLY A 81 3.94 -5.31 -17.93
N GLU A 82 3.29 -4.53 -17.08
CA GLU A 82 1.84 -4.42 -16.98
C GLU A 82 1.47 -2.95 -16.81
N LEU A 83 0.37 -2.52 -17.42
CA LEU A 83 -0.29 -1.25 -17.08
C LEU A 83 -1.47 -1.58 -16.16
N ASP A 84 -1.51 -0.99 -14.98
CA ASP A 84 -2.52 -1.32 -13.98
C ASP A 84 -3.93 -0.87 -14.43
N CYS A 85 -4.07 0.38 -14.91
CA CYS A 85 -5.34 0.91 -15.38
C CYS A 85 -5.18 1.99 -16.46
N LEU A 86 -6.00 1.92 -17.51
CA LEU A 86 -6.28 2.99 -18.45
C LEU A 86 -7.72 3.45 -18.24
N LEU A 87 -7.92 4.74 -18.06
CA LEU A 87 -9.23 5.35 -17.81
C LEU A 87 -9.39 6.69 -18.53
N LEU A 88 -10.63 7.16 -18.63
CA LEU A 88 -10.93 8.57 -18.92
C LEU A 88 -11.37 9.25 -17.63
N LYS A 89 -10.90 10.47 -17.40
CA LYS A 89 -11.44 11.37 -16.38
C LYS A 89 -11.77 12.71 -17.04
N ASN A 90 -13.03 13.13 -17.04
CA ASN A 90 -13.49 14.31 -17.80
C ASN A 90 -13.03 14.27 -19.27
N GLN A 91 -13.20 13.11 -19.92
CA GLN A 91 -12.76 12.82 -21.31
C GLN A 91 -11.24 12.82 -21.54
N GLN A 92 -10.42 13.12 -20.52
CA GLN A 92 -8.97 13.08 -20.62
C GLN A 92 -8.45 11.65 -20.36
N PRO A 93 -7.71 11.05 -21.31
CA PRO A 93 -7.10 9.73 -21.11
C PRO A 93 -6.00 9.75 -20.05
N ILE A 94 -6.04 8.76 -19.16
CA ILE A 94 -5.11 8.61 -18.05
C ILE A 94 -4.57 7.18 -18.01
N HIS A 95 -3.25 7.08 -17.87
CA HIS A 95 -2.58 5.88 -17.39
C HIS A 95 -2.37 6.02 -15.88
N LEU A 96 -2.96 5.10 -15.13
CA LEU A 96 -2.91 5.08 -13.68
C LEU A 96 -2.17 3.83 -13.19
N GLU A 97 -1.06 4.04 -12.49
CA GLU A 97 -0.38 3.00 -11.70
C GLU A 97 -0.95 2.96 -10.28
N ILE A 98 -1.27 1.78 -9.77
CA ILE A 98 -1.92 1.58 -8.48
C ILE A 98 -0.92 1.02 -7.48
N ILE A 99 -0.71 1.72 -6.35
CA ILE A 99 0.28 1.31 -5.36
C ILE A 99 -0.32 1.34 -3.97
N TYR A 100 -0.17 0.21 -3.27
CA TYR A 100 -0.49 0.09 -1.84
C TYR A 100 0.65 -0.59 -1.09
N LYS A 101 1.26 0.13 -0.15
CA LYS A 101 2.47 -0.34 0.54
C LYS A 101 2.42 -0.12 2.05
N PHE A 102 3.27 -0.87 2.74
CA PHE A 102 3.56 -0.70 4.16
C PHE A 102 5.06 -0.43 4.27
N TYR A 103 5.44 0.66 4.91
CA TYR A 103 6.85 1.03 5.11
C TYR A 103 7.13 1.35 6.57
N LEU A 104 8.32 1.00 7.03
CA LEU A 104 8.83 1.23 8.37
C LEU A 104 9.97 2.24 8.26
N TYR A 105 9.96 3.23 9.15
CA TYR A 105 10.99 4.26 9.21
C TYR A 105 12.23 3.74 9.96
N ASP A 106 13.39 3.71 9.32
CA ASP A 106 14.67 3.37 9.91
C ASP A 106 15.69 4.47 9.58
N ALA A 107 16.01 5.29 10.58
CA ALA A 107 16.94 6.41 10.44
C ALA A 107 18.38 5.98 10.07
N SER A 108 18.73 4.71 10.29
CA SER A 108 20.05 4.18 9.93
C SER A 108 20.21 3.89 8.42
N VAL A 109 19.10 3.91 7.66
CA VAL A 109 19.10 3.58 6.23
C VAL A 109 19.03 4.84 5.39
N GLY A 110 20.08 5.09 4.61
CA GLY A 110 20.15 6.24 3.69
C GLY A 110 20.21 7.58 4.41
N ASN A 111 19.95 8.68 3.69
CA ASN A 111 20.22 10.04 4.18
C ASN A 111 19.00 10.97 4.11
N THR A 112 17.91 10.53 3.49
CA THR A 112 16.71 11.34 3.30
C THR A 112 15.49 10.68 3.93
N GLU A 113 14.46 11.49 4.20
CA GLU A 113 13.16 11.01 4.70
C GLU A 113 12.61 9.83 3.89
N ILE A 114 12.77 9.85 2.56
CA ILE A 114 12.30 8.79 1.67
C ILE A 114 13.18 7.54 1.76
N ASP A 115 14.49 7.68 1.93
CA ASP A 115 15.42 6.55 2.04
C ASP A 115 15.20 5.76 3.33
N HIS A 116 14.82 6.47 4.41
CA HIS A 116 14.54 5.86 5.71
C HIS A 116 13.33 4.91 5.67
N PHE A 117 12.46 4.98 4.65
CA PHE A 117 11.29 4.11 4.56
C PHE A 117 11.58 2.80 3.80
N ILE A 118 11.65 1.71 4.57
CA ILE A 118 11.89 0.35 4.07
C ILE A 118 10.71 -0.57 4.31
N GLY A 119 10.57 -1.60 3.49
CA GLY A 119 9.54 -2.62 3.69
C GLY A 119 9.78 -3.40 4.99
N PRO A 120 8.74 -3.97 5.61
CA PRO A 120 8.86 -4.63 6.92
C PRO A 120 9.94 -5.72 6.98
N ASN A 121 10.18 -6.39 5.84
CA ASN A 121 11.14 -7.47 5.70
C ASN A 121 12.49 -7.02 5.10
N ARG A 122 12.72 -5.71 4.92
CA ARG A 122 13.91 -5.14 4.26
C ARG A 122 14.15 -5.70 2.83
N LYS A 123 13.09 -6.09 2.12
CA LYS A 123 13.14 -6.64 0.75
C LYS A 123 12.74 -5.64 -0.34
N ASP A 124 12.27 -4.47 0.06
CA ASP A 124 11.95 -3.35 -0.80
C ASP A 124 12.14 -2.04 -0.03
N ALA A 125 12.42 -0.94 -0.74
CA ALA A 125 12.45 0.40 -0.16
C ALA A 125 11.51 1.35 -0.92
N LEU A 126 11.08 2.42 -0.25
CA LEU A 126 10.25 3.45 -0.87
C LEU A 126 10.98 4.10 -2.05
N VAL A 127 12.24 4.50 -1.86
CA VAL A 127 13.07 5.10 -2.92
C VAL A 127 13.16 4.22 -4.17
N GLU A 128 13.37 2.91 -3.98
CA GLU A 128 13.43 1.95 -5.10
C GLU A 128 12.11 1.84 -5.84
N LYS A 129 10.97 1.85 -5.12
CA LYS A 129 9.65 1.82 -5.74
C LYS A 129 9.38 3.09 -6.54
N LEU A 130 9.71 4.26 -6.00
CA LEU A 130 9.58 5.55 -6.71
C LEU A 130 10.45 5.58 -7.97
N LEU A 131 11.71 5.12 -7.88
CA LEU A 131 12.60 5.00 -9.02
C LEU A 131 12.08 4.02 -10.07
N LYS A 132 11.52 2.88 -9.66
CA LYS A 132 10.92 1.89 -10.56
C LYS A 132 9.70 2.46 -11.29
N LEU A 133 8.83 3.18 -10.60
CA LEU A 133 7.69 3.87 -11.20
C LEU A 133 8.17 4.85 -12.29
N LYS A 134 9.09 5.74 -11.93
CA LYS A 134 9.62 6.78 -12.81
C LYS A 134 10.37 6.24 -14.02
N LYS A 135 11.24 5.25 -13.81
CA LYS A 135 12.19 4.79 -14.85
C LYS A 135 11.70 3.61 -15.66
N LYS A 136 10.69 2.87 -15.19
CA LYS A 136 10.23 1.63 -15.85
C LYS A 136 8.73 1.57 -16.07
N GLN A 137 7.92 1.71 -15.02
CA GLN A 137 6.47 1.44 -15.14
C GLN A 137 5.75 2.52 -15.94
N LEU A 138 5.92 3.80 -15.59
CA LEU A 138 5.31 4.89 -16.37
C LEU A 138 5.87 4.97 -17.80
N PRO A 139 7.20 4.87 -18.05
CA PRO A 139 7.72 4.86 -19.41
C PRO A 139 7.25 3.71 -20.29
N LEU A 140 6.76 2.60 -19.72
CA LEU A 140 6.26 1.44 -20.48
C LEU A 140 5.17 1.83 -21.48
N LEU A 141 4.34 2.82 -21.14
CA LEU A 141 3.30 3.37 -22.00
C LEU A 141 3.85 3.83 -23.37
N TYR A 142 5.08 4.34 -23.40
CA TYR A 142 5.73 4.87 -24.60
C TYR A 142 6.54 3.83 -25.38
N SER A 143 6.57 2.57 -24.94
CA SER A 143 7.22 1.50 -25.70
C SER A 143 6.48 1.19 -27.00
N GLU A 144 7.21 0.83 -28.06
CA GLU A 144 6.63 0.43 -29.35
C GLU A 144 5.59 -0.68 -29.23
N THR A 145 5.86 -1.67 -28.37
CA THR A 145 4.90 -2.75 -28.08
C THR A 145 3.61 -2.19 -27.47
N CYS A 146 3.70 -1.29 -26.49
CA CYS A 146 2.52 -0.70 -25.86
C CYS A 146 1.73 0.20 -26.83
N LYS A 147 2.40 0.99 -27.69
CA LYS A 147 1.73 1.82 -28.69
C LYS A 147 0.78 1.00 -29.59
N ASN A 148 1.16 -0.23 -29.96
CA ASN A 148 0.29 -1.10 -30.76
C ASN A 148 -0.97 -1.53 -29.98
N TYR A 149 -0.84 -1.84 -28.69
CA TYR A 149 -2.00 -2.11 -27.83
C TYR A 149 -2.91 -0.88 -27.70
N LEU A 150 -2.35 0.31 -27.50
CA LEU A 150 -3.12 1.54 -27.37
C LEU A 150 -3.91 1.88 -28.64
N LYS A 151 -3.37 1.60 -29.83
CA LYS A 151 -4.10 1.78 -31.10
C LYS A 151 -5.36 0.94 -31.17
N ASN A 152 -5.33 -0.30 -30.69
CA ASN A 152 -6.52 -1.17 -30.66
C ASN A 152 -7.60 -0.63 -29.70
N LEU A 153 -7.21 0.17 -28.71
CA LEU A 153 -8.11 0.87 -27.79
C LEU A 153 -8.48 2.28 -28.28
N SER A 154 -8.10 2.65 -29.51
CA SER A 154 -8.29 4.00 -30.07
C SER A 154 -7.68 5.13 -29.20
N LEU A 155 -6.60 4.82 -28.47
CA LEU A 155 -5.90 5.77 -27.62
C LEU A 155 -4.62 6.30 -28.29
N ASN A 156 -4.46 7.62 -28.30
CA ASN A 156 -3.24 8.28 -28.72
C ASN A 156 -2.30 8.44 -27.52
N VAL A 157 -1.15 7.79 -27.55
CA VAL A 157 -0.17 7.83 -26.45
C VAL A 157 0.25 9.26 -26.05
N ASN A 158 0.26 10.20 -26.99
CA ASN A 158 0.68 11.58 -26.74
C ASN A 158 -0.37 12.41 -25.97
N THR A 159 -1.61 11.93 -25.91
CA THR A 159 -2.69 12.60 -25.16
C THR A 159 -2.91 12.01 -23.78
N ILE A 160 -2.27 10.87 -23.46
CA ILE A 160 -2.44 10.19 -22.18
C ILE A 160 -1.60 10.88 -21.10
N SER A 161 -2.29 11.35 -20.06
CA SER A 161 -1.64 11.81 -18.82
C SER A 161 -1.29 10.64 -17.91
N GLN A 162 -0.23 10.76 -17.12
CA GLN A 162 0.26 9.68 -16.28
C GLN A 162 0.19 10.05 -14.80
N TYR A 163 -0.44 9.19 -14.00
CA TYR A 163 -0.60 9.39 -12.57
C TYR A 163 -0.28 8.12 -11.79
N VAL A 164 -0.03 8.29 -10.49
CA VAL A 164 0.08 7.19 -9.54
C VAL A 164 -0.99 7.34 -8.46
N TYR A 165 -1.73 6.28 -8.16
CA TYR A 165 -2.58 6.22 -6.96
C TYR A 165 -1.80 5.49 -5.87
N PHE A 166 -0.89 6.24 -5.24
CA PHE A 166 -0.01 5.71 -4.20
C PHE A 166 -0.63 5.93 -2.81
N LYS A 167 -1.13 4.86 -2.20
CA LYS A 167 -1.59 4.82 -0.81
C LYS A 167 -0.59 4.01 0.03
N ALA A 168 -0.37 4.43 1.27
CA ALA A 168 0.55 3.70 2.15
C ALA A 168 0.18 3.83 3.62
N GLN A 169 0.58 2.81 4.38
CA GLN A 169 0.62 2.86 5.84
C GLN A 169 2.08 2.90 6.29
N LEU A 170 2.46 3.96 6.98
CA LEU A 170 3.81 4.21 7.50
C LEU A 170 3.86 3.86 8.98
N PHE A 171 5.00 3.30 9.41
CA PHE A 171 5.22 2.84 10.77
C PHE A 171 6.51 3.43 11.31
N LEU A 172 6.43 4.07 12.48
CA LEU A 172 7.58 4.67 13.15
C LEU A 172 8.16 3.71 14.21
N PRO A 173 9.45 3.83 14.58
CA PRO A 173 9.96 3.10 15.73
C PRO A 173 9.16 3.43 16.99
N TYR A 174 8.79 2.43 17.77
CA TYR A 174 8.04 2.66 19.01
C TYR A 174 8.79 3.54 20.02
N SER A 175 10.12 3.48 19.99
CA SER A 175 11.03 4.31 20.80
C SER A 175 11.06 5.79 20.41
N ASN A 176 10.64 6.14 19.18
CA ASN A 176 10.60 7.52 18.72
C ASN A 176 9.33 7.80 17.90
N GLN A 177 8.28 8.24 18.60
CA GLN A 177 6.96 8.49 18.03
C GLN A 177 6.76 9.94 17.55
N ASN A 178 7.77 10.80 17.75
CA ASN A 178 7.68 12.24 17.46
C ASN A 178 8.28 12.61 16.10
N ILE A 179 8.58 11.63 15.25
CA ILE A 179 9.09 11.88 13.90
C ILE A 179 7.99 12.56 13.08
N GLN A 180 8.26 13.79 12.65
CA GLN A 180 7.40 14.55 11.77
C GLN A 180 7.95 14.50 10.34
N LEU A 181 7.11 14.00 9.43
CA LEU A 181 7.43 13.93 8.01
C LEU A 181 7.25 15.32 7.39
N LYS A 182 8.22 15.75 6.57
CA LYS A 182 8.21 17.03 5.85
C LYS A 182 7.77 16.85 4.40
N THR A 183 8.13 15.74 3.79
CA THR A 183 7.86 15.47 2.37
C THR A 183 6.62 14.60 2.19
N LEU A 184 6.52 13.55 3.00
CA LEU A 184 5.44 12.57 2.98
C LEU A 184 4.29 12.99 3.88
N ASN A 185 3.10 12.46 3.60
CA ASN A 185 1.89 12.77 4.33
C ASN A 185 1.91 12.15 5.74
N ASN A 186 1.93 12.99 6.78
CA ASN A 186 1.88 12.53 8.18
C ASN A 186 0.62 11.70 8.50
N ASN A 187 -0.49 11.90 7.78
CA ASN A 187 -1.70 11.09 7.98
C ASN A 187 -1.50 9.62 7.58
N CYS A 188 -0.43 9.29 6.83
CA CYS A 188 -0.09 7.91 6.51
C CYS A 188 0.52 7.16 7.70
N ILE A 189 0.92 7.83 8.79
CA ILE A 189 1.45 7.17 9.99
C ILE A 189 0.31 6.37 10.65
N ALA A 190 0.36 5.05 10.49
CA ALA A 190 -0.71 4.13 10.88
C ALA A 190 -0.41 3.37 12.18
N GLY A 191 0.82 3.41 12.66
CA GLY A 191 1.24 2.70 13.84
C GLY A 191 2.75 2.72 14.04
N TYR A 192 3.24 1.73 14.78
CA TYR A 192 4.64 1.65 15.16
C TYR A 192 5.24 0.28 14.83
N TYR A 193 6.54 0.12 15.01
CA TYR A 193 7.15 -1.19 15.03
C TYR A 193 8.04 -1.36 16.25
N ILE A 194 8.20 -2.62 16.67
CA ILE A 194 9.05 -3.06 17.78
C ILE A 194 9.81 -4.31 17.37
N ASN A 195 10.97 -4.53 17.98
CA ASN A 195 11.73 -5.76 17.80
C ASN A 195 11.37 -6.81 18.89
N LYS A 196 12.13 -7.91 18.93
CA LYS A 196 11.94 -8.98 19.92
C LYS A 196 12.17 -8.52 21.36
N GLU A 197 13.16 -7.65 21.60
CA GLU A 197 13.51 -7.17 22.93
C GLU A 197 12.42 -6.23 23.47
N ASP A 198 11.95 -5.31 22.64
CA ASP A 198 10.84 -4.42 22.95
C ASP A 198 9.54 -5.18 23.28
N LEU A 199 9.30 -6.34 22.65
CA LEU A 199 8.13 -7.17 22.93
C LEU A 199 8.10 -7.62 24.39
N GLU A 200 9.25 -7.85 25.03
CA GLU A 200 9.35 -8.21 26.45
C GLU A 200 8.70 -7.14 27.36
N ASN A 201 8.81 -5.87 26.97
CA ASN A 201 8.28 -4.74 27.71
C ASN A 201 6.74 -4.60 27.62
N LEU A 202 6.07 -5.44 26.81
CA LEU A 202 4.62 -5.41 26.60
C LEU A 202 3.88 -6.60 27.25
N SER A 203 4.41 -7.14 28.36
CA SER A 203 3.84 -8.26 29.13
C SER A 203 2.37 -8.09 29.52
N ASN A 204 1.96 -6.85 29.71
CA ASN A 204 0.63 -6.44 30.14
C ASN A 204 -0.36 -6.18 29.00
N CYS A 205 0.05 -6.35 27.75
CA CYS A 205 -0.76 -6.10 26.57
C CYS A 205 -1.39 -7.38 26.02
N LYS A 206 -2.40 -7.21 25.16
CA LYS A 206 -2.97 -8.31 24.36
C LYS A 206 -2.72 -8.08 22.88
N PHE A 207 -2.59 -9.17 22.12
CA PHE A 207 -2.15 -9.13 20.73
C PHE A 207 -3.10 -9.89 19.81
N TYR A 208 -3.18 -9.47 18.56
CA TYR A 208 -3.87 -10.21 17.50
C TYR A 208 -3.06 -10.12 16.21
N ILE A 209 -2.79 -11.23 15.53
CA ILE A 209 -2.08 -11.25 14.25
C ILE A 209 -3.11 -11.40 13.13
N PRO A 210 -3.51 -10.32 12.44
CA PRO A 210 -4.36 -10.41 11.27
C PRO A 210 -3.66 -11.10 10.10
N THR A 211 -4.45 -11.70 9.20
CA THR A 211 -3.95 -12.16 7.90
C THR A 211 -3.49 -10.97 7.05
N LYS A 212 -2.69 -11.21 6.01
CA LYS A 212 -2.10 -10.14 5.17
C LYS A 212 -3.13 -9.15 4.60
N LYS A 213 -4.32 -9.64 4.18
CA LYS A 213 -5.40 -8.78 3.67
C LYS A 213 -6.07 -7.96 4.77
N ASP A 214 -6.10 -8.49 5.99
CA ASP A 214 -6.69 -7.82 7.15
C ASP A 214 -5.79 -6.72 7.72
N TRP A 215 -4.57 -6.55 7.19
CA TRP A 215 -3.70 -5.41 7.54
C TRP A 215 -4.33 -4.06 7.13
N LEU A 216 -5.31 -4.07 6.22
CA LEU A 216 -6.09 -2.89 5.85
C LEU A 216 -7.03 -2.46 6.98
N ILE A 217 -7.58 -3.42 7.73
CA ILE A 217 -8.67 -3.19 8.68
C ILE A 217 -8.21 -2.29 9.84
N THR A 218 -9.04 -1.34 10.21
CA THR A 218 -8.87 -0.55 11.45
C THR A 218 -9.01 -1.49 12.66
N PRO A 219 -8.04 -1.51 13.59
CA PRO A 219 -8.10 -2.38 14.75
C PRO A 219 -9.38 -2.20 15.57
N HIS A 220 -9.94 -3.31 16.06
CA HIS A 220 -11.18 -3.30 16.84
C HIS A 220 -11.16 -4.38 17.94
N PRO A 221 -11.94 -4.22 19.03
CA PRO A 221 -11.86 -5.12 20.19
C PRO A 221 -12.42 -6.53 19.92
N ASN A 222 -13.25 -6.72 18.90
CA ASN A 222 -13.95 -7.98 18.65
C ASN A 222 -13.10 -8.97 17.82
N VAL A 223 -12.00 -9.45 18.40
CA VAL A 223 -11.11 -10.48 17.84
C VAL A 223 -10.61 -11.41 18.93
N ASN A 224 -10.06 -12.55 18.54
CA ASN A 224 -9.45 -13.52 19.46
C ASN A 224 -8.08 -13.03 19.93
N TRP A 225 -8.10 -12.18 20.97
CA TRP A 225 -6.90 -11.65 21.61
C TRP A 225 -6.05 -12.74 22.25
N LYS A 226 -4.75 -12.67 22.01
CA LYS A 226 -3.71 -13.51 22.59
C LYS A 226 -3.00 -12.75 23.70
N ASN A 227 -2.64 -13.44 24.77
CA ASN A 227 -1.80 -12.85 25.82
C ASN A 227 -0.33 -12.78 25.37
N HIS A 228 0.51 -12.17 26.21
CA HIS A 228 1.93 -12.00 25.93
C HIS A 228 2.69 -13.32 25.76
N THR A 229 2.45 -14.30 26.64
CA THR A 229 3.09 -15.62 26.53
C THR A 229 2.80 -16.29 25.20
N THR A 230 1.53 -16.29 24.77
CA THR A 230 1.13 -16.88 23.48
C THR A 230 1.72 -16.12 22.29
N ILE A 231 1.75 -14.79 22.32
CA ILE A 231 2.29 -14.03 21.17
C ILE A 231 3.79 -14.30 21.02
N LYS A 232 4.55 -14.37 22.12
CA LYS A 232 5.99 -14.68 22.09
C LYS A 232 6.26 -15.99 21.36
N THR A 233 5.60 -17.07 21.79
CA THR A 233 5.74 -18.40 21.16
C THR A 233 5.40 -18.37 19.67
N ILE A 234 4.34 -17.67 19.26
CA ILE A 234 3.98 -17.56 17.84
C ILE A 234 5.03 -16.77 17.06
N THR A 235 5.57 -15.70 17.65
CA THR A 235 6.51 -14.78 16.99
C THR A 235 7.93 -15.31 16.87
N GLU A 236 8.30 -16.33 17.67
CA GLU A 236 9.60 -17.00 17.55
C GLU A 236 9.87 -17.51 16.13
N ASN A 237 8.89 -18.15 15.49
CA ASN A 237 9.04 -18.62 14.11
C ASN A 237 9.23 -17.47 13.11
N TYR A 238 8.52 -16.35 13.30
CA TYR A 238 8.67 -15.16 12.46
C TYR A 238 10.09 -14.59 12.56
N PHE A 239 10.62 -14.47 13.79
CA PHE A 239 11.99 -13.99 14.00
C PHE A 239 13.04 -14.94 13.42
N ASN A 240 12.91 -16.24 13.66
CA ASN A 240 13.83 -17.27 13.16
C ASN A 240 13.87 -17.30 11.62
N THR A 241 12.72 -17.10 10.97
CA THR A 241 12.61 -17.06 9.49
C THR A 241 12.88 -15.67 8.89
N LYS A 242 13.33 -14.70 9.71
CA LYS A 242 13.59 -13.30 9.32
C LYS A 242 12.40 -12.69 8.58
N PHE A 243 11.22 -12.85 9.17
CA PHE A 243 9.97 -12.32 8.65
C PHE A 243 9.28 -11.45 9.70
N SER A 244 8.87 -10.26 9.30
CA SER A 244 8.15 -9.29 10.10
C SER A 244 6.65 -9.43 9.86
N THR A 245 5.86 -9.29 10.92
CA THR A 245 4.39 -9.43 10.85
C THR A 245 3.70 -8.24 11.49
N LEU A 246 2.53 -7.88 10.96
CA LEU A 246 1.67 -6.88 11.58
C LEU A 246 0.81 -7.56 12.64
N CYS A 247 0.76 -6.96 13.83
CA CYS A 247 -0.17 -7.30 14.88
C CYS A 247 -0.99 -6.06 15.28
N TRP A 248 -2.13 -6.31 15.93
CA TRP A 248 -2.82 -5.31 16.71
C TRP A 248 -2.43 -5.51 18.17
N VAL A 249 -2.15 -4.41 18.85
CA VAL A 249 -1.82 -4.41 20.28
C VAL A 249 -2.90 -3.65 21.02
N LYS A 250 -3.51 -4.30 22.01
CA LYS A 250 -4.43 -3.69 22.96
C LYS A 250 -3.69 -3.44 24.27
N PHE A 251 -3.54 -2.16 24.62
CA PHE A 251 -2.92 -1.71 25.85
C PHE A 251 -3.90 -1.78 27.04
N LYS A 252 -3.37 -1.71 28.26
CA LYS A 252 -4.16 -1.69 29.51
C LYS A 252 -5.21 -0.57 29.56
N ASN A 253 -4.90 0.59 29.00
CA ASN A 253 -5.82 1.72 28.90
C ASN A 253 -6.94 1.52 27.86
N GLY A 254 -7.02 0.34 27.22
CA GLY A 254 -8.03 0.00 26.23
C GLY A 254 -7.69 0.44 24.80
N SER A 255 -6.66 1.27 24.60
CA SER A 255 -6.26 1.70 23.26
C SER A 255 -5.77 0.52 22.42
N ILE A 256 -6.12 0.54 21.13
CA ILE A 256 -5.73 -0.50 20.17
C ILE A 256 -4.94 0.16 19.04
N LYS A 257 -3.71 -0.30 18.80
CA LYS A 257 -2.84 0.23 17.75
C LYS A 257 -2.39 -0.88 16.81
N LYS A 258 -2.07 -0.53 15.55
CA LYS A 258 -1.30 -1.40 14.66
C LYS A 258 0.16 -1.34 15.07
N MET A 259 0.82 -2.49 15.06
CA MET A 259 2.23 -2.61 15.36
C MET A 259 2.88 -3.65 14.46
N PHE A 260 4.04 -3.37 13.89
CA PHE A 260 4.87 -4.40 13.29
C PHE A 260 5.78 -5.02 14.34
N LEU A 261 5.89 -6.35 14.33
CA LEU A 261 6.93 -7.09 15.02
C LEU A 261 8.02 -7.39 13.99
N VAL A 262 9.22 -6.84 14.19
CA VAL A 262 10.36 -6.99 13.27
C VAL A 262 11.43 -7.88 13.87
N TRP A 263 12.16 -8.58 12.99
CA TRP A 263 13.25 -9.50 13.37
C TRP A 263 14.61 -8.82 13.51
N TRP A 264 14.71 -7.57 13.05
CA TRP A 264 15.92 -6.76 12.99
C TRP A 264 15.91 -5.66 14.04
#